data_AF-A0A5U9QYZ9-F1
#
_entry.id   AF-A0A5U9QYZ9-F1
#
_cell.length_a   1.000
_cell.length_b   1.000
_cell.length_c   1.000
_cell.angle_alpha   90.00
_cell.angle_beta   90.00
_cell.angle_gamma   90.00
#
_symmetry.space_group_name_H-M   'P 1'
#
loop_
_entity.id
_entity.type
_entity.pdbx_description
1 polymer ?
#
loop_
_entity_poly.entity_id
_entity_poly.type
_entity_poly.pdbx_seq_one_letter_code
_entity_poly.pdbx_strand_id
1 'polypeptide(L)'
;MTQANLSETLFKPRFKHTETSTLVRRFNRGSQPPMQSALDGKNVPHWYRMINRLMWIWRGVDPREILDVQARIVMSDAERTDDDLYDTVIGYRGGNWIYEWAKQAMDWQQKACQEQDAMRSGRYWLHASTLYNIAAY
;
A
#
# COMPACT_ATOMS: atom_id res chain seq x y z
N MET A 1 -14.69 36.53 3.06
CA MET A 1 -14.15 35.19 3.34
C MET A 1 -15.18 34.48 4.21
N THR A 2 -15.75 33.37 3.75
CA THR A 2 -16.77 32.63 4.48
C THR A 2 -16.15 32.02 5.74
N GLN A 3 -16.76 32.29 6.89
CA GLN A 3 -16.28 31.84 8.19
C GLN A 3 -16.48 30.32 8.29
N ALA A 4 -15.40 29.58 8.59
CA ALA A 4 -15.46 28.12 8.66
C ALA A 4 -16.40 27.67 9.79
N ASN A 5 -17.35 26.80 9.46
CA ASN A 5 -18.31 26.27 10.42
C ASN A 5 -17.61 25.30 11.39
N LEU A 6 -17.45 25.73 12.64
CA LEU A 6 -16.77 24.97 13.70
C LEU A 6 -17.46 23.63 13.99
N SER A 7 -18.79 23.57 13.84
CA SER A 7 -19.55 22.33 14.03
C SER A 7 -19.22 21.30 12.97
N GLU A 8 -19.09 21.69 11.70
CA GLU A 8 -18.67 20.78 10.61
C GLU A 8 -17.27 20.22 10.83
N THR A 9 -16.38 21.00 11.44
CA THR A 9 -15.00 20.58 11.72
C THR A 9 -14.93 19.62 12.91
N LEU A 10 -15.69 19.89 13.97
CA LEU A 10 -15.69 19.11 15.22
C LEU A 10 -16.43 17.77 15.09
N PHE A 11 -17.53 17.72 14.33
CA PHE A 11 -18.35 16.52 14.19
C PHE A 11 -18.04 15.70 12.92
N LYS A 12 -17.00 16.04 12.17
CA LYS A 12 -16.59 15.26 11.00
C LYS A 12 -16.17 13.85 11.46
N PRO A 13 -16.80 12.77 10.96
CA PRO A 13 -16.43 11.41 11.31
C PRO A 13 -14.95 11.17 10.95
N ARG A 14 -14.12 10.95 11.97
CA ARG A 14 -12.74 10.53 11.78
C ARG A 14 -12.71 9.01 11.78
N PHE A 15 -12.66 8.42 10.58
CA PHE A 15 -12.47 6.98 10.45
C PHE A 15 -11.02 6.64 10.82
N LYS A 16 -10.80 6.17 12.05
CA LYS A 16 -9.55 5.52 12.42
C LYS A 16 -9.66 4.05 12.03
N HIS A 17 -9.40 3.76 10.76
CA HIS A 17 -9.32 2.38 10.29
C HIS A 17 -8.19 1.67 11.04
N THR A 18 -8.53 0.49 11.56
CA THR A 18 -7.57 -0.41 12.21
C THR A 18 -6.51 -0.83 11.20
N GLU A 19 -5.24 -0.77 11.60
CA GLU A 19 -4.12 -1.15 10.74
C GLU A 19 -4.10 -2.68 10.51
N THR A 20 -3.73 -3.10 9.31
CA THR A 20 -3.87 -4.48 8.81
C THR A 20 -3.26 -5.54 9.73
N SER A 21 -2.06 -5.31 10.28
CA SER A 21 -1.38 -6.27 11.15
C SER A 21 -2.13 -6.58 12.46
N THR A 22 -3.05 -5.69 12.85
CA THR A 22 -3.84 -5.83 14.09
C THR A 22 -5.23 -6.42 13.90
N LEU A 23 -5.66 -6.65 12.65
CA LEU A 23 -7.00 -7.16 12.36
C LEU A 23 -7.22 -8.57 12.92
N VAL A 24 -6.17 -9.40 12.92
CA VAL A 24 -6.22 -10.77 13.45
C VAL A 24 -5.51 -10.82 14.81
N ARG A 25 -6.26 -11.08 15.88
CA ARG A 25 -5.69 -11.30 17.21
C ARG A 25 -5.02 -12.67 17.28
N ARG A 26 -3.68 -12.69 17.26
CA ARG A 26 -2.89 -13.91 17.50
C ARG A 26 -2.50 -13.98 18.98
N PHE A 27 -2.95 -15.04 19.67
CA PHE A 27 -2.63 -15.27 21.08
C PHE A 27 -1.19 -15.75 21.30
N ASN A 28 -0.54 -16.31 20.27
CA ASN A 28 0.87 -16.71 20.30
C ASN A 28 1.61 -16.10 19.09
N ARG A 29 2.44 -15.10 19.34
CA ARG A 29 3.42 -14.56 18.37
C ARG A 29 4.69 -15.42 18.36
N GLY A 30 4.55 -16.74 18.24
CA GLY A 30 5.71 -17.62 18.10
C GLY A 30 6.55 -17.18 16.89
N SER A 31 7.87 -17.37 16.96
CA SER A 31 8.76 -17.10 15.82
C SER A 31 8.29 -17.90 14.62
N GLN A 32 7.76 -17.22 13.60
CA GLN A 32 7.39 -17.88 12.34
C GLN A 32 8.68 -18.42 11.69
N PRO A 33 8.70 -19.69 11.24
CA PRO A 33 9.86 -20.19 10.52
C PRO A 33 10.09 -19.33 9.27
N PRO A 34 11.36 -19.09 8.88
CA PRO A 34 11.65 -18.32 7.69
C PRO A 34 11.02 -19.02 6.47
N MET A 35 10.05 -18.36 5.85
CA MET A 35 9.44 -18.81 4.61
C MET A 35 10.16 -18.16 3.42
N GLN A 36 10.52 -18.99 2.45
CA GLN A 36 11.07 -18.56 1.16
C GLN A 36 10.46 -19.42 0.06
N SER A 37 9.56 -18.83 -0.72
CA SER A 37 9.01 -19.40 -1.95
C SER A 37 9.22 -18.40 -3.09
N ALA A 38 9.63 -18.91 -4.25
CA ALA A 38 9.81 -18.07 -5.43
C ALA A 38 8.50 -17.40 -5.88
N LEU A 39 7.35 -18.07 -5.67
CA LEU A 39 6.03 -17.61 -6.13
C LEU A 39 5.09 -17.19 -5.01
N ASP A 40 5.33 -17.61 -3.76
CA ASP A 40 4.49 -17.23 -2.60
C ASP A 40 5.12 -16.10 -1.76
N GLY A 41 6.34 -15.70 -2.10
CA GLY A 41 7.07 -14.62 -1.43
C GLY A 41 8.00 -15.12 -0.33
N LYS A 42 8.60 -14.16 0.36
CA LYS A 42 9.52 -14.43 1.46
C LYS A 42 9.27 -13.50 2.64
N ASN A 43 9.63 -13.96 3.83
CA ASN A 43 9.78 -13.08 4.98
C ASN A 43 10.95 -12.14 4.72
N VAL A 44 10.65 -10.86 4.53
CA VAL A 44 11.68 -9.82 4.44
C VAL A 44 11.82 -9.18 5.81
N PRO A 45 13.06 -8.99 6.32
CA PRO A 45 13.26 -8.32 7.60
C PRO A 45 12.51 -6.99 7.65
N HIS A 46 11.86 -6.71 8.78
CA HIS A 46 11.09 -5.48 9.04
C HIS A 46 9.85 -5.27 8.16
N TRP A 47 9.29 -6.33 7.55
CA TRP A 47 7.99 -6.28 6.89
C TRP A 47 7.02 -7.25 7.56
N TYR A 48 5.81 -6.79 7.86
CA TYR A 48 4.71 -7.64 8.30
C TYR A 48 4.24 -8.55 7.17
N ARG A 49 4.06 -8.00 5.97
CA ARG A 49 3.66 -8.75 4.77
C ARG A 49 4.81 -9.59 4.22
N MET A 50 4.47 -10.75 3.65
CA MET A 50 5.42 -11.48 2.79
C MET A 50 5.60 -10.72 1.50
N ILE A 51 6.84 -10.36 1.18
CA ILE A 51 7.13 -9.53 0.02
C ILE A 51 7.50 -10.43 -1.16
N ASN A 52 6.76 -10.30 -2.27
CA ASN A 52 7.05 -11.04 -3.51
C ASN A 52 7.30 -10.11 -4.70
N ARG A 53 8.45 -9.41 -4.65
CA ARG A 53 8.89 -8.52 -5.74
C ARG A 53 8.97 -9.25 -7.09
N LEU A 54 9.47 -10.50 -7.10
CA LEU A 54 9.62 -11.27 -8.33
C LEU A 54 8.27 -11.51 -9.01
N MET A 55 7.26 -11.92 -8.25
CA MET A 55 5.92 -12.13 -8.78
C MET A 55 5.28 -10.82 -9.26
N TRP A 56 5.48 -9.70 -8.55
CA TRP A 56 4.97 -8.40 -9.01
C TRP A 56 5.62 -7.95 -10.32
N ILE A 57 6.95 -8.15 -10.44
CA ILE A 57 7.69 -7.89 -11.67
C ILE A 57 7.18 -8.79 -12.80
N TRP A 58 6.97 -10.08 -12.51
CA TRP A 58 6.45 -11.02 -13.50
C TRP A 58 5.04 -10.65 -13.97
N ARG A 59 4.23 -10.02 -13.11
CA ARG A 59 2.91 -9.46 -13.46
C ARG A 59 2.97 -8.12 -14.19
N GLY A 60 4.16 -7.61 -14.49
CA GLY A 60 4.36 -6.43 -15.33
C GLY A 60 4.64 -5.13 -14.58
N VAL A 61 4.84 -5.17 -13.26
CA VAL A 61 5.19 -3.96 -12.49
C VAL A 61 6.70 -3.67 -12.61
N ASP A 62 7.06 -2.42 -12.91
CA ASP A 62 8.48 -2.04 -13.02
C ASP A 62 9.17 -2.19 -11.65
N PRO A 63 10.35 -2.85 -11.58
CA PRO A 63 11.11 -2.95 -10.34
C PRO A 63 11.39 -1.61 -9.65
N ARG A 64 11.61 -0.54 -10.41
CA ARG A 64 11.86 0.82 -9.88
C ARG A 64 10.62 1.36 -9.19
N GLU A 65 9.45 1.17 -9.82
CA GLU A 65 8.18 1.59 -9.24
C GLU A 65 7.88 0.86 -7.92
N ILE A 66 8.16 -0.45 -7.86
CA ILE A 66 8.05 -1.22 -6.62
C ILE A 66 8.95 -0.62 -5.53
N LEU A 67 10.20 -0.33 -5.87
CA LEU A 67 11.17 0.23 -4.91
C LEU A 67 10.80 1.65 -4.48
N ASP A 68 10.27 2.47 -5.38
CA ASP A 68 9.83 3.84 -5.08
C ASP A 68 8.66 3.83 -4.08
N VAL A 69 7.67 2.95 -4.28
CA VAL A 69 6.56 2.78 -3.34
C VAL A 69 7.08 2.28 -1.98
N GLN A 70 7.93 1.25 -1.98
CA GLN A 70 8.50 0.70 -0.75
C GLN A 70 9.36 1.72 -0.01
N ALA A 71 10.12 2.56 -0.72
CA ALA A 71 10.92 3.63 -0.11
C ALA A 71 10.04 4.65 0.61
N ARG A 72 8.89 5.05 0.03
CA ARG A 72 7.95 5.96 0.71
C ARG A 72 7.37 5.37 1.99
N ILE A 73 7.13 4.05 2.01
CA ILE A 73 6.68 3.33 3.22
C ILE A 73 7.77 3.32 4.29
N VAL A 74 8.99 2.95 3.91
CA VAL A 74 10.14 2.86 4.82
C VAL A 74 10.50 4.22 5.41
N MET A 75 10.53 5.27 4.59
CA MET A 75 10.94 6.62 4.97
C MET A 75 9.86 7.41 5.72
N SER A 76 8.69 6.83 5.99
CA SER A 76 7.64 7.54 6.70
C SER A 76 7.96 7.71 8.19
N ASP A 77 7.82 8.92 8.72
CA ASP A 77 7.93 9.20 10.15
C ASP A 77 6.59 9.07 10.89
N ALA A 78 5.55 8.57 10.21
CA ALA A 78 4.24 8.38 10.81
C ALA A 78 4.23 7.23 11.84
N GLU A 79 3.34 7.35 12.82
CA GLU A 79 3.12 6.33 13.86
C GLU A 79 2.81 4.96 13.26
N ARG A 80 3.47 3.93 13.77
CA ARG A 80 3.30 2.52 13.38
C ARG A 80 2.64 1.74 14.51
N THR A 81 1.97 0.66 14.14
CA THR A 81 1.49 -0.31 15.12
C THR A 81 2.66 -1.05 15.77
N ASP A 82 3.65 -1.38 14.95
CA ASP A 82 4.88 -2.03 15.36
C ASP A 82 6.05 -1.27 14.73
N ASP A 83 6.85 -0.60 15.56
CA ASP A 83 7.93 0.27 15.09
C ASP A 83 9.03 -0.51 14.34
N ASP A 84 9.14 -1.83 14.56
CA ASP A 84 10.08 -2.69 13.84
C ASP A 84 9.58 -3.11 12.45
N LEU A 85 8.30 -2.84 12.11
CA LEU A 85 7.67 -3.26 10.87
C LEU A 85 7.25 -2.06 10.01
N TYR A 86 7.94 -1.86 8.88
CA TYR A 86 7.81 -0.68 8.03
C TYR A 86 6.38 -0.46 7.50
N ASP A 87 5.69 -1.53 7.11
CA ASP A 87 4.37 -1.48 6.45
C ASP A 87 3.18 -1.42 7.41
N THR A 88 3.41 -1.08 8.68
CA THR A 88 2.38 -1.01 9.73
C THR A 88 2.01 0.42 10.15
N VAL A 89 2.26 1.41 9.28
CA VAL A 89 1.85 2.81 9.51
C VAL A 89 0.34 2.92 9.70
N ILE A 90 -0.09 3.64 10.73
CA ILE A 90 -1.49 3.68 11.18
C ILE A 90 -2.33 4.68 10.37
N GLY A 91 -3.44 4.16 9.84
CA GLY A 91 -4.46 4.93 9.14
C GLY A 91 -4.11 5.25 7.69
N TYR A 92 -5.10 5.72 6.93
CA TYR A 92 -4.98 5.97 5.49
C TYR A 92 -4.26 7.30 5.21
N ARG A 93 -2.92 7.27 5.18
CA ARG A 93 -2.04 8.43 5.02
C ARG A 93 -0.70 8.05 4.38
N GLY A 94 0.13 9.06 4.11
CA GLY A 94 1.51 8.86 3.63
C GLY A 94 2.30 7.85 4.48
N GLY A 95 2.92 6.88 3.82
CA GLY A 95 3.65 5.77 4.42
C GLY A 95 2.82 4.52 4.71
N ASN A 96 1.49 4.61 4.74
CA ASN A 96 0.65 3.43 4.90
C ASN A 96 0.63 2.58 3.61
N TRP A 97 0.71 1.25 3.76
CA TRP A 97 0.78 0.30 2.64
C TRP A 97 -0.29 0.53 1.57
N ILE A 98 -1.57 0.46 1.95
CA ILE A 98 -2.66 0.60 0.97
C ILE A 98 -2.68 2.00 0.38
N TYR A 99 -2.35 3.03 1.17
CA TYR A 99 -2.28 4.40 0.67
C TYR A 99 -1.21 4.57 -0.40
N GLU A 100 0.03 4.12 -0.16
CA GLU A 100 1.14 4.32 -1.09
C GLU A 100 0.98 3.55 -2.40
N TRP A 101 0.49 2.31 -2.33
CA TRP A 101 0.18 1.51 -3.53
C TRP A 101 -1.05 2.03 -4.28
N ALA A 102 -2.13 2.40 -3.58
CA ALA A 102 -3.31 2.97 -4.23
C ALA A 102 -3.00 4.32 -4.88
N LYS A 103 -2.18 5.16 -4.25
CA LYS A 103 -1.71 6.42 -4.83
C LYS A 103 -0.93 6.17 -6.13
N GLN A 104 -0.01 5.20 -6.12
CA GLN A 104 0.73 4.82 -7.33
C GLN A 104 -0.23 4.32 -8.42
N ALA A 105 -1.23 3.50 -8.08
CA ALA A 105 -2.24 3.02 -9.01
C ALA A 105 -3.09 4.17 -9.60
N MET A 106 -3.43 5.18 -8.79
CA MET A 106 -4.19 6.35 -9.22
C MET A 106 -3.45 7.16 -10.30
N ASP A 107 -2.11 7.27 -10.21
CA ASP A 107 -1.32 7.94 -11.25
C ASP A 107 -1.48 7.25 -12.61
N TRP A 108 -1.55 5.91 -12.63
CA TRP A 108 -1.78 5.14 -13.86
C TRP A 108 -3.22 5.21 -14.34
N GLN A 109 -4.18 5.17 -13.42
CA GLN A 109 -5.58 5.41 -13.74
C GLN A 109 -5.78 6.79 -14.37
N GLN A 110 -5.12 7.83 -13.84
CA GLN A 110 -5.18 9.17 -14.42
C GLN A 110 -4.60 9.20 -15.85
N LYS A 111 -3.44 8.57 -16.07
CA LYS A 111 -2.86 8.41 -17.42
C LYS A 111 -3.83 7.67 -18.35
N ALA A 112 -4.49 6.62 -17.87
CA ALA A 112 -5.44 5.84 -18.64
C ALA A 112 -6.67 6.66 -19.06
N CYS A 113 -7.18 7.54 -18.18
CA CYS A 113 -8.28 8.45 -18.49
C CYS A 113 -7.91 9.55 -19.50
N GLN A 114 -6.64 9.93 -19.58
CA GLN A 114 -6.15 10.99 -20.46
C GLN A 114 -5.65 10.47 -21.82
N GLU A 115 -5.40 9.17 -21.93
CA GLU A 115 -4.91 8.52 -23.14
C GLU A 115 -6.03 8.33 -24.17
N GLN A 116 -5.76 8.72 -25.42
CA GLN A 116 -6.73 8.63 -26.52
C GLN A 116 -6.64 7.29 -27.26
N ASP A 117 -5.45 6.68 -27.29
CA ASP A 117 -5.28 5.35 -27.86
C ASP A 117 -5.87 4.28 -26.93
N ALA A 118 -6.97 3.66 -27.36
CA ALA A 118 -7.68 2.62 -26.61
C ALA A 118 -6.78 1.45 -26.19
N MET A 119 -5.83 1.03 -27.03
CA MET A 119 -4.94 -0.09 -26.70
C MET A 119 -3.94 0.30 -25.61
N ARG A 120 -3.41 1.52 -25.67
CA ARG A 120 -2.49 2.04 -24.66
C ARG A 120 -3.22 2.36 -23.35
N SER A 121 -4.41 2.96 -23.42
CA SER A 121 -5.28 3.18 -22.26
C SER A 121 -5.61 1.86 -21.55
N GLY A 122 -5.95 0.81 -22.30
CA GLY A 122 -6.18 -0.53 -21.75
C GLY A 122 -4.97 -1.10 -21.00
N ARG A 123 -3.74 -0.88 -21.50
CA ARG A 123 -2.51 -1.28 -20.79
C ARG A 123 -2.32 -0.49 -19.49
N TYR A 124 -2.60 0.81 -19.47
CA TYR A 124 -2.52 1.62 -18.27
C TYR A 124 -3.56 1.20 -17.22
N TRP A 125 -4.78 0.86 -17.63
CA TRP A 125 -5.79 0.31 -16.73
C TRP A 125 -5.40 -1.05 -16.15
N LEU A 126 -4.82 -1.93 -16.96
CA LEU A 126 -4.32 -3.22 -16.48
C LEU A 126 -3.22 -3.02 -15.44
N HIS A 127 -2.28 -2.09 -15.69
CA HIS A 127 -1.22 -1.76 -14.74
C HIS A 127 -1.76 -1.17 -13.43
N ALA A 128 -2.70 -0.22 -13.50
CA ALA A 128 -3.37 0.34 -12.34
C ALA A 128 -4.08 -0.76 -11.52
N SER A 129 -4.77 -1.69 -12.19
CA SER A 129 -5.42 -2.84 -11.55
C SER A 129 -4.42 -3.74 -10.80
N THR A 130 -3.27 -4.03 -11.41
CA THR A 130 -2.20 -4.78 -10.74
C THR A 130 -1.71 -4.07 -9.47
N LEU A 131 -1.53 -2.76 -9.50
CA LEU A 131 -1.12 -1.97 -8.33
C LEU A 131 -2.20 -1.93 -7.24
N TYR A 132 -3.48 -1.80 -7.61
CA TYR A 132 -4.59 -1.89 -6.64
C TYR A 132 -4.69 -3.28 -6.00
N ASN A 133 -4.38 -4.34 -6.74
CA ASN A 133 -4.31 -5.69 -6.18
C ASN A 133 -3.21 -5.81 -5.11
N ILE A 134 -2.03 -5.22 -5.36
CA ILE A 134 -0.95 -5.16 -4.37
C ILE A 134 -1.36 -4.29 -3.17
N ALA A 135 -2.09 -3.19 -3.39
CA ALA A 135 -2.56 -2.32 -2.31
C ALA A 135 -3.51 -3.05 -1.33
N ALA A 136 -4.31 -4.00 -1.83
CA ALA A 136 -5.27 -4.77 -1.05
C ALA A 136 -4.66 -6.01 -0.36
N TYR A 137 -3.44 -6.41 -0.75
CA TYR A 137 -2.68 -7.49 -0.13
C TYR A 137 -2.20 -7.13 1.28
#